data_AF-A0A6I7YB60-F1
#
_entry.id   AF-A0A6I7YB60-F1
#
_cell.length_a   1.000
_cell.length_b   1.000
_cell.length_c   1.000
_cell.angle_alpha   90.00
_cell.angle_beta   90.00
_cell.angle_gamma   90.00
#
_symmetry.space_group_name_H-M   'P 1'
#
loop_
_entity.id
_entity.type
_entity.pdbx_description
1 polymer ?
#
loop_
_entity_poly.entity_id
_entity_poly.type
_entity_poly.pdbx_seq_one_letter_code
_entity_poly.pdbx_strand_id
1 'polypeptide(L)'
;TRATDSPSPDVSPDPSPSEDGDNSEGAVPEGYLGSWSGSIDNASGHSTRELVIRQGEVGEAVLTLTAEGPLATGGTYRCVFEASLTAEPAEGEAVRIGPSTVTEGEPMASCTPGSPTTLTLLPDGSLSRENTSSGEKLTYTKSG
;
A
#
# COMPACT_ATOMS: atom_id res chain seq x y z
N THR A 1 64.35 24.36 15.44
CA THR A 1 63.56 23.50 14.53
C THR A 1 62.10 23.58 14.94
N ARG A 2 61.19 23.78 13.99
CA ARG A 2 59.74 24.00 14.17
C ARG A 2 58.98 22.66 14.18
N ALA A 3 57.96 22.54 15.05
CA ALA A 3 56.76 21.70 14.90
C ALA A 3 55.72 22.19 15.94
N THR A 4 54.73 23.01 15.56
CA THR A 4 53.28 22.70 15.28
C THR A 4 52.50 22.21 16.51
N ASP A 5 51.56 23.01 17.07
CA ASP A 5 50.09 23.11 16.76
C ASP A 5 49.33 21.90 17.38
N SER A 6 48.17 21.92 18.06
CA SER A 6 47.07 22.86 18.32
C SER A 6 46.21 22.31 19.51
N PRO A 7 45.25 23.08 20.06
CA PRO A 7 44.44 22.70 21.23
C PRO A 7 43.00 22.22 20.93
N SER A 8 42.36 21.70 21.99
CA SER A 8 40.91 21.68 22.32
C SER A 8 40.07 20.39 22.11
N PRO A 9 39.10 20.13 23.02
CA PRO A 9 38.25 18.93 23.02
C PRO A 9 37.11 19.04 22.00
N ASP A 10 36.96 18.01 21.16
CA ASP A 10 35.83 17.88 20.24
C ASP A 10 34.60 17.37 21.01
N VAL A 11 33.65 18.27 21.21
CA VAL A 11 32.26 17.97 21.55
C VAL A 11 31.63 17.40 20.28
N SER A 12 31.29 16.12 20.27
CA SER A 12 30.45 15.55 19.21
C SER A 12 29.05 16.19 19.28
N PRO A 13 28.54 16.83 18.23
CA PRO A 13 27.11 16.86 18.02
C PRO A 13 26.69 15.51 17.42
N ASP A 14 25.93 14.72 18.16
CA ASP A 14 25.00 13.75 17.56
C ASP A 14 24.08 14.51 16.61
N PRO A 15 24.02 14.21 15.30
CA PRO A 15 22.83 14.52 14.55
C PRO A 15 21.78 13.49 14.99
N SER A 16 20.90 13.90 15.90
CA SER A 16 19.55 13.32 15.94
C SER A 16 19.02 13.33 14.50
N PRO A 17 18.56 12.19 13.92
CA PRO A 17 17.67 12.30 12.79
C PRO A 17 16.44 13.06 13.29
N SER A 18 16.32 14.25 12.72
CA SER A 18 15.22 15.18 12.82
C SER A 18 13.90 14.44 12.65
N GLU A 19 12.93 14.86 13.45
CA GLU A 19 11.50 14.78 13.22
C GLU A 19 11.19 14.45 11.75
N ASP A 20 10.58 13.28 11.50
CA ASP A 20 10.02 12.89 10.21
C ASP A 20 8.97 13.95 9.83
N GLY A 21 9.46 15.01 9.19
CA GLY A 21 8.63 16.05 8.61
C GLY A 21 7.83 15.44 7.48
N ASP A 22 6.52 15.31 7.68
CA ASP A 22 5.51 16.03 6.91
C ASP A 22 6.00 16.57 5.55
N ASN A 23 6.40 15.66 4.67
CA ASN A 23 6.55 15.92 3.25
C ASN A 23 5.70 14.88 2.53
N SER A 24 4.38 14.99 2.75
CA SER A 24 3.34 14.40 1.90
C SER A 24 3.40 15.06 0.50
N GLU A 25 4.53 14.98 -0.20
CA GLU A 25 4.70 15.47 -1.58
C GLU A 25 4.15 14.44 -2.58
N GLY A 26 2.91 13.99 -2.37
CA GLY A 26 2.25 13.02 -3.24
C GLY A 26 0.74 13.20 -3.25
N ALA A 27 0.12 12.83 -4.36
CA ALA A 27 -1.31 13.05 -4.61
C ALA A 27 -2.26 12.18 -3.76
N VAL A 28 -1.77 11.17 -3.03
CA VAL A 28 -2.64 10.31 -2.20
C VAL A 28 -3.00 11.01 -0.89
N PRO A 29 -4.28 11.14 -0.51
CA PRO A 29 -4.65 11.80 0.74
C PRO A 29 -4.24 10.95 1.94
N GLU A 30 -3.77 11.61 3.00
CA GLU A 30 -3.14 10.98 4.16
C GLU A 30 -4.01 9.92 4.86
N GLY A 31 -5.32 10.11 4.88
CA GLY A 31 -6.26 9.16 5.48
C GLY A 31 -6.17 7.76 4.87
N TYR A 32 -5.80 7.65 3.59
CA TYR A 32 -5.66 6.38 2.88
C TYR A 32 -4.34 5.68 3.17
N LEU A 33 -3.30 6.41 3.60
CA LEU A 33 -1.96 5.87 3.78
C LEU A 33 -1.89 4.84 4.91
N GLY A 34 -1.00 3.86 4.71
CA GLY A 34 -0.71 2.79 5.66
C GLY A 34 -1.22 1.42 5.20
N SER A 35 -1.27 0.51 6.15
CA SER A 35 -1.68 -0.88 5.93
C SER A 35 -3.15 -1.10 6.26
N TRP A 36 -3.80 -1.97 5.50
CA TRP A 36 -5.20 -2.32 5.67
C TRP A 36 -5.41 -3.82 5.48
N SER A 37 -6.24 -4.43 6.32
CA SER A 37 -6.52 -5.87 6.29
C SER A 37 -8.00 -6.12 6.05
N GLY A 38 -8.28 -7.08 5.18
CA GLY A 38 -9.63 -7.55 4.86
C GLY A 38 -9.61 -9.04 4.56
N SER A 39 -10.80 -9.62 4.42
CA SER A 39 -10.94 -11.05 4.11
C SER A 39 -12.19 -11.35 3.33
N ILE A 40 -12.15 -12.39 2.51
CA ILE A 40 -13.28 -12.87 1.73
C ILE A 40 -13.35 -14.39 1.81
N ASP A 41 -14.56 -14.91 2.03
CA ASP A 41 -14.83 -16.34 1.92
C ASP A 41 -15.30 -16.66 0.50
N ASN A 42 -14.72 -17.70 -0.09
CA ASN A 42 -15.14 -18.23 -1.37
C ASN A 42 -15.31 -19.76 -1.30
N ALA A 43 -15.68 -20.38 -2.42
CA ALA A 43 -15.92 -21.83 -2.47
C ALA A 43 -14.69 -22.68 -2.09
N SER A 44 -13.47 -22.14 -2.23
CA SER A 44 -12.22 -22.81 -1.83
C SER A 44 -11.88 -22.58 -0.36
N GLY A 45 -12.50 -21.59 0.30
CA GLY A 45 -12.34 -21.28 1.72
C GLY A 45 -12.02 -19.81 1.98
N HIS A 46 -11.50 -19.55 3.19
CA HIS A 46 -11.18 -18.21 3.67
C HIS A 46 -9.91 -17.66 3.01
N SER A 47 -9.99 -16.46 2.46
CA SER A 47 -8.88 -15.77 1.82
C SER A 47 -8.64 -14.40 2.47
N THR A 48 -7.40 -14.09 2.80
CA THR A 48 -7.00 -12.80 3.40
C THR A 48 -6.49 -11.84 2.34
N ARG A 49 -6.64 -10.54 2.61
CA ARG A 49 -6.20 -9.45 1.74
C ARG A 49 -5.50 -8.42 2.61
N GLU A 50 -4.27 -8.08 2.25
CA GLU A 50 -3.52 -6.99 2.87
C GLU A 50 -3.20 -5.94 1.83
N LEU A 51 -3.58 -4.70 2.09
CA LEU A 51 -3.25 -3.55 1.26
C LEU A 51 -2.20 -2.72 1.96
N VAL A 52 -1.21 -2.26 1.21
CA VAL A 52 -0.32 -1.17 1.61
C VAL A 52 -0.53 -0.03 0.63
N ILE A 53 -0.92 1.13 1.16
CA ILE A 53 -1.11 2.36 0.41
C ILE A 53 -0.01 3.34 0.82
N ARG A 54 0.75 3.79 -0.17
CA ARG A 54 1.86 4.75 0.02
C ARG A 54 1.61 6.02 -0.78
N GLN A 55 2.37 7.06 -0.46
CA GLN A 55 2.43 8.27 -1.27
C GLN A 55 2.90 7.96 -2.69
N GLY A 56 2.45 8.78 -3.64
CA GLY A 56 2.91 8.79 -5.02
C GLY A 56 2.04 9.67 -5.92
N GLU A 57 2.55 9.89 -7.12
CA GLU A 57 1.94 10.72 -8.16
C GLU A 57 1.07 9.91 -9.12
N VAL A 58 0.32 10.60 -9.98
CA VAL A 58 -0.46 9.96 -11.04
C VAL A 58 0.47 9.17 -11.97
N GLY A 59 0.16 7.88 -12.15
CA GLY A 59 0.95 6.92 -12.92
C GLY A 59 1.89 6.06 -12.07
N GLU A 60 2.20 6.47 -10.84
CA GLU A 60 3.06 5.71 -9.94
C GLU A 60 2.31 4.62 -9.20
N ALA A 61 3.00 3.51 -8.88
CA ALA A 61 2.46 2.42 -8.09
C ALA A 61 2.27 2.84 -6.63
N VAL A 62 1.04 3.16 -6.24
CA VAL A 62 0.69 3.61 -4.88
C VAL A 62 0.05 2.51 -4.04
N LEU A 63 -0.46 1.45 -4.67
CA LEU A 63 -1.12 0.34 -4.01
C LEU A 63 -0.32 -0.95 -4.19
N THR A 64 0.00 -1.61 -3.08
CA THR A 64 0.35 -3.04 -3.06
C THR A 64 -0.80 -3.82 -2.46
N LEU A 65 -1.21 -4.92 -3.10
CA LEU A 65 -2.17 -5.89 -2.56
C LEU A 65 -1.49 -7.25 -2.43
N THR A 66 -1.49 -7.80 -1.23
CA THR A 66 -1.20 -9.21 -1.00
C THR A 66 -2.49 -9.99 -0.81
N ALA A 67 -2.64 -11.08 -1.57
CA ALA A 67 -3.77 -11.98 -1.51
C ALA A 67 -3.30 -13.38 -1.17
N GLU A 68 -3.83 -13.96 -0.11
CA GLU A 68 -3.54 -15.33 0.30
C GLU A 68 -4.82 -16.13 0.51
N GLY A 69 -4.73 -17.44 0.33
CA GLY A 69 -5.85 -18.33 0.59
C GLY A 69 -5.65 -19.73 0.04
N PRO A 70 -6.65 -20.60 0.23
CA PRO A 70 -6.64 -21.97 -0.27
C PRO A 70 -6.87 -22.01 -1.79
N LEU A 71 -6.24 -22.99 -2.44
CA LEU A 71 -6.51 -23.34 -3.84
C LEU A 71 -7.56 -24.44 -3.92
N ALA A 72 -8.42 -24.38 -4.93
CA ALA A 72 -9.46 -25.40 -5.19
C ALA A 72 -8.87 -26.80 -5.43
N THR A 73 -7.66 -26.87 -5.99
CA THR A 73 -6.92 -28.12 -6.24
C THR A 73 -6.18 -28.66 -5.01
N GLY A 74 -6.32 -28.00 -3.85
CA GLY A 74 -5.50 -28.22 -2.67
C GLY A 74 -4.24 -27.35 -2.65
N GLY A 75 -3.71 -27.11 -1.44
CA GLY A 75 -2.61 -26.17 -1.19
C GLY A 75 -3.09 -24.74 -0.98
N THR A 76 -2.15 -23.79 -1.01
CA THR A 76 -2.41 -22.37 -0.84
C THR A 76 -1.83 -21.55 -1.98
N TYR A 77 -2.35 -20.34 -2.18
CA TYR A 77 -1.74 -19.33 -3.03
C TYR A 77 -1.29 -18.14 -2.20
N ARG A 78 -0.25 -17.45 -2.69
CA ARG A 78 0.10 -16.09 -2.34
C ARG A 78 0.34 -15.29 -3.61
N CYS A 79 -0.38 -14.20 -3.79
CA CYS A 79 -0.23 -13.31 -4.94
C CYS A 79 0.01 -11.89 -4.44
N VAL A 80 1.06 -11.24 -4.95
CA VAL A 80 1.36 -9.84 -4.69
C VAL A 80 1.11 -9.06 -5.99
N PHE A 81 0.35 -7.98 -5.86
CA PHE A 81 -0.03 -7.11 -6.95
C PHE A 81 0.36 -5.67 -6.66
N GLU A 82 0.74 -4.94 -7.70
CA GLU A 82 0.90 -3.49 -7.65
C GLU A 82 -0.06 -2.81 -8.62
N ALA A 83 -0.53 -1.61 -8.26
CA ALA A 83 -1.39 -0.81 -9.10
C ALA A 83 -1.13 0.69 -8.95
N SER A 84 -1.27 1.42 -10.06
CA SER A 84 -0.96 2.85 -10.11
C SER A 84 -2.13 3.75 -9.74
N LEU A 85 -1.82 4.94 -9.23
CA LEU A 85 -2.77 6.04 -9.13
C LEU A 85 -3.15 6.52 -10.55
N THR A 86 -4.43 6.73 -10.83
CA THR A 86 -4.89 7.09 -12.19
C THR A 86 -5.30 8.53 -12.35
N ALA A 87 -5.63 9.21 -11.25
CA ALA A 87 -6.01 10.61 -11.24
C ALA A 87 -5.70 11.17 -9.85
N GLU A 88 -5.37 12.46 -9.82
CA GLU A 88 -5.26 13.21 -8.59
C GLU A 88 -6.65 13.29 -7.93
N PRO A 89 -6.80 12.80 -6.70
CA PRO A 89 -8.05 12.87 -5.96
C PRO A 89 -8.22 14.28 -5.37
N ALA A 90 -9.44 14.83 -5.45
CA ALA A 90 -9.77 16.01 -4.67
C ALA A 90 -9.89 15.64 -3.17
N GLU A 91 -9.76 16.64 -2.29
CA GLU A 91 -9.91 16.42 -0.85
C GLU A 91 -11.26 15.79 -0.52
N GLY A 92 -11.24 14.71 0.26
CA GLY A 92 -12.44 13.98 0.66
C GLY A 92 -13.07 13.11 -0.43
N GLU A 93 -12.51 13.07 -1.64
CA GLU A 93 -12.98 12.20 -2.71
C GLU A 93 -12.31 10.81 -2.67
N ALA A 94 -12.88 9.90 -3.47
CA ALA A 94 -12.38 8.55 -3.63
C ALA A 94 -11.09 8.52 -4.47
N VAL A 95 -10.16 7.63 -4.10
CA VAL A 95 -8.89 7.44 -4.81
C VAL A 95 -9.09 6.41 -5.92
N ARG A 96 -8.71 6.76 -7.16
CA ARG A 96 -8.87 5.90 -8.34
C ARG A 96 -7.58 5.15 -8.66
N ILE A 97 -7.65 3.83 -8.59
CA ILE A 97 -6.53 2.92 -8.81
C ILE A 97 -6.71 2.17 -10.14
N GLY A 98 -5.64 2.11 -10.93
CA GLY A 98 -5.62 1.44 -12.22
C GLY A 98 -5.70 -0.08 -12.12
N PRO A 99 -5.65 -0.79 -13.26
CA PRO A 99 -5.53 -2.24 -13.24
C PRO A 99 -4.22 -2.64 -12.56
N SER A 100 -4.23 -3.77 -11.86
CA SER A 100 -3.04 -4.25 -11.15
C SER A 100 -2.24 -5.25 -11.98
N THR A 101 -0.93 -5.30 -11.75
CA THR A 101 -0.04 -6.33 -12.30
C THR A 101 0.40 -7.28 -11.20
N VAL A 102 0.62 -8.56 -11.52
CA VAL A 102 1.22 -9.52 -10.58
C VAL A 102 2.72 -9.27 -10.54
N THR A 103 3.26 -8.95 -9.36
CA THR A 103 4.70 -8.79 -9.13
C THR A 103 5.32 -10.05 -8.53
N GLU A 104 4.57 -10.77 -7.70
CA GLU A 104 4.98 -12.06 -7.12
C GLU A 104 3.78 -13.02 -7.07
N GLY A 105 4.06 -14.32 -7.21
CA GLY A 105 3.02 -15.34 -7.17
C GLY A 105 3.56 -16.72 -6.84
N GLU A 106 2.93 -17.37 -5.86
CA GLU A 106 3.24 -18.73 -5.42
C GLU A 106 1.94 -19.55 -5.32
N PRO A 107 1.66 -20.47 -6.27
CA PRO A 107 2.30 -20.56 -7.57
C PRO A 107 1.82 -19.43 -8.50
N MET A 108 2.70 -18.94 -9.38
CA MET A 108 2.39 -17.82 -10.29
C MET A 108 1.15 -18.07 -11.17
N ALA A 109 0.92 -19.33 -11.56
CA ALA A 109 -0.25 -19.73 -12.35
C ALA A 109 -1.60 -19.50 -11.64
N SER A 110 -1.60 -19.28 -10.33
CA SER A 110 -2.80 -18.96 -9.54
C SER A 110 -3.09 -17.45 -9.47
N CYS A 111 -2.21 -16.60 -10.00
CA CYS A 111 -2.31 -15.16 -9.89
C CYS A 111 -2.70 -14.53 -11.23
N THR A 112 -3.76 -13.72 -11.22
CA THR A 112 -4.26 -13.02 -12.41
C THR A 112 -4.31 -11.51 -12.13
N PRO A 113 -3.79 -10.66 -13.03
CA PRO A 113 -3.95 -9.21 -12.97
C PRO A 113 -5.38 -8.78 -12.61
N GLY A 114 -5.50 -7.79 -11.73
CA GLY A 114 -6.79 -7.28 -11.26
C GLY A 114 -7.31 -6.14 -12.14
N SER A 115 -8.64 -6.03 -12.23
CA SER A 115 -9.30 -4.86 -12.85
C SER A 115 -9.09 -3.58 -12.02
N PRO A 116 -9.31 -2.39 -12.59
CA PRO A 116 -9.25 -1.13 -11.87
C PRO A 116 -10.20 -1.08 -10.67
N THR A 117 -9.83 -0.30 -9.65
CA THR A 117 -10.60 -0.16 -8.41
C THR A 117 -10.74 1.29 -7.95
N THR A 118 -11.78 1.55 -7.17
CA THR A 118 -11.94 2.80 -6.42
C THR A 118 -11.81 2.51 -4.94
N LEU A 119 -11.04 3.34 -4.24
CA LEU A 119 -10.87 3.30 -2.80
C LEU A 119 -11.64 4.46 -2.16
N THR A 120 -12.46 4.14 -1.15
CA THR A 120 -13.25 5.14 -0.43
C THR A 120 -13.07 4.93 1.07
N LEU A 121 -12.62 5.95 1.78
CA LEU A 121 -12.69 5.96 3.24
C LEU A 121 -14.15 6.10 3.70
N LEU A 122 -14.57 5.19 4.57
CA LEU A 122 -15.90 5.18 5.16
C LEU A 122 -15.91 6.05 6.43
N PRO A 123 -17.09 6.54 6.87
CA PRO A 123 -17.19 7.40 8.05
C PRO A 123 -16.69 6.77 9.37
N ASP A 124 -16.63 5.43 9.43
CA ASP A 124 -16.11 4.67 10.57
C ASP A 124 -14.59 4.49 10.53
N GLY A 125 -13.91 5.05 9.53
CA GLY A 125 -12.46 4.94 9.34
C GLY A 125 -12.01 3.67 8.63
N SER A 126 -12.93 2.80 8.21
CA SER A 126 -12.61 1.64 7.36
C SER A 126 -12.44 2.06 5.90
N LEU A 127 -11.79 1.20 5.11
CA LEU A 127 -11.55 1.42 3.69
C LEU A 127 -12.43 0.49 2.86
N SER A 128 -13.23 1.04 1.95
CA SER A 128 -13.95 0.26 0.94
C SER A 128 -13.14 0.25 -0.36
N ARG A 129 -12.91 -0.94 -0.91
CA ARG A 129 -12.39 -1.10 -2.28
C ARG A 129 -13.47 -1.68 -3.18
N GLU A 130 -13.79 -0.97 -4.24
CA GLU A 130 -14.76 -1.38 -5.26
C GLU A 130 -14.05 -1.71 -6.57
N ASN A 131 -14.30 -2.89 -7.14
CA ASN A 131 -13.89 -3.22 -8.50
C ASN A 131 -14.82 -2.50 -9.49
N THR A 132 -14.28 -1.61 -10.31
CA THR A 132 -15.12 -0.75 -11.18
C THR A 132 -15.71 -1.51 -12.37
N SER A 133 -15.22 -2.70 -12.68
CA SER A 133 -15.73 -3.54 -13.76
C SER A 133 -16.86 -4.46 -13.30
N SER A 134 -16.79 -5.00 -12.07
CA SER A 134 -17.80 -5.93 -11.54
C SER A 134 -18.74 -5.31 -10.51
N GLY A 135 -18.38 -4.17 -9.90
CA GLY A 135 -19.10 -3.57 -8.78
C GLY A 135 -18.90 -4.29 -7.44
N GLU A 136 -18.08 -5.34 -7.40
CA GLU A 136 -17.78 -6.07 -6.17
C GLU A 136 -17.02 -5.19 -5.18
N LYS A 137 -17.41 -5.28 -3.90
CA LYS A 137 -16.85 -4.47 -2.81
C LYS A 137 -16.23 -5.36 -1.75
N LEU A 138 -15.12 -4.90 -1.21
CA LEU A 138 -14.52 -5.46 -0.01
C LEU A 138 -14.13 -4.34 0.94
N THR A 139 -14.48 -4.49 2.21
CA THR A 139 -14.11 -3.56 3.28
C THR A 139 -12.87 -4.05 4.00
N TYR A 140 -12.00 -3.10 4.36
CA TYR A 140 -10.76 -3.32 5.07
C TYR A 140 -10.71 -2.46 6.33
N THR A 141 -10.10 -2.99 7.37
CA THR A 141 -9.78 -2.26 8.60
C THR A 141 -8.31 -1.86 8.58
N LYS A 142 -7.98 -0.68 9.11
CA LYS A 142 -6.59 -0.25 9.23
C LYS A 142 -5.81 -1.22 10.11
N SER A 143 -4.63 -1.62 9.66
CA SER A 143 -3.72 -2.52 10.37
C SER A 143 -2.55 -1.70 10.89
N GLY A 144 -2.49 -1.49 12.21
CA GLY A 144 -1.48 -0.64 12.86
C GLY A 144 -1.96 -0.16 14.22
#